data_AF-A0A1L6R734-F1
#
_entry.id   AF-A0A1L6R734-F1
#
_cell.length_a   1.000
_cell.length_b   1.000
_cell.length_c   1.000
_cell.angle_alpha   90.00
_cell.angle_beta   90.00
_cell.angle_gamma   90.00
#
_symmetry.space_group_name_H-M   'P 1'
#
loop_
_entity.id
_entity.type
_entity.pdbx_description
1 polymer ?
#
loop_
_entity_poly.entity_id
_entity_poly.type
_entity_poly.pdbx_seq_one_letter_code
_entity_poly.pdbx_strand_id
1 'polypeptide(L)'
;MSEEIIYKYSNYFKKLNRGFSENLGRAPHKPILLLAIIQLIAKGVIKSNRIFIISEIILAFKQNWEELVQTGHSRNFSLPFFHMRSEPFWHLVPKPGKDIVTTSSKSIKSFNNLNESIAFAEIDKDLFFLLQLPENQLWFEQLLIEAFFPDFRNNYLRQDNYYEENKIKNEILNEPKEYYQNHIAELRETLEQSDFEEEIFVRGGMFKKTIPKIYDYTCCISGLKINSTQNVQMVDACHIYPFSISNDDTVTNGIALSPTLHRAFDRGLVTINSDFLVRISPTIEDENSSFPLSAFEGKQILLPENENWFPSPEALKWHNREVFIL
;
A
#
# COMPACT_ATOMS: atom_id res chain seq x y z
N MET A 1 3.67 28.72 16.93
CA MET A 1 2.40 28.19 16.38
C MET A 1 1.46 28.05 17.56
N SER A 2 0.37 28.83 17.60
CA SER A 2 -0.26 29.27 18.86
C SER A 2 -0.96 28.12 19.61
N GLU A 3 -0.89 28.16 20.94
CA GLU A 3 -1.65 27.30 21.88
C GLU A 3 -3.14 27.19 21.51
N GLU A 4 -3.69 28.26 20.93
CA GLU A 4 -5.04 28.32 20.39
C GLU A 4 -5.33 27.27 19.30
N ILE A 5 -4.38 27.02 18.39
CA ILE A 5 -4.53 26.02 17.32
C ILE A 5 -4.47 24.61 17.91
N ILE A 6 -3.56 24.36 18.86
CA ILE A 6 -3.49 23.09 19.60
C ILE A 6 -4.81 22.84 20.33
N TYR A 7 -5.33 23.86 21.02
CA TYR A 7 -6.60 23.79 21.74
C TYR A 7 -7.79 23.52 20.79
N LYS A 8 -7.85 24.22 19.66
CA LYS A 8 -8.88 24.02 18.61
C LYS A 8 -8.91 22.56 18.14
N TYR A 9 -7.78 22.00 17.70
CA TYR A 9 -7.75 20.62 17.20
C TYR A 9 -7.89 19.60 18.32
N SER A 10 -7.41 19.89 19.53
CA SER A 10 -7.64 19.03 20.69
C SER A 10 -9.14 18.88 20.99
N ASN A 11 -9.90 19.98 20.88
CA ASN A 11 -11.35 19.94 21.04
C ASN A 11 -12.05 19.15 19.93
N TYR A 12 -11.60 19.27 18.68
CA TYR A 12 -12.14 18.47 17.58
C TYR A 12 -11.85 16.97 17.79
N PHE A 13 -10.62 16.61 18.15
CA PHE A 13 -10.22 15.22 18.36
C PHE A 13 -10.96 14.59 19.54
N LYS A 14 -11.23 15.32 20.64
CA LYS A 14 -12.03 14.79 21.76
C LYS A 14 -13.52 14.56 21.42
N LYS A 15 -14.05 15.26 20.40
CA LYS A 15 -15.48 15.30 20.09
C LYS A 15 -15.83 14.65 18.75
N LEU A 16 -15.00 13.72 18.27
CA LEU A 16 -15.24 12.99 17.02
C LEU A 16 -16.64 12.40 16.97
N ASN A 17 -17.32 12.59 15.84
CA ASN A 17 -18.64 12.05 15.61
C ASN A 17 -18.55 10.54 15.34
N ARG A 18 -18.81 9.73 16.38
CA ARG A 18 -18.70 8.27 16.34
C ARG A 18 -20.08 7.64 16.21
N GLY A 19 -20.21 6.68 15.29
CA GLY A 19 -21.38 5.82 15.20
C GLY A 19 -21.62 5.09 16.52
N PHE A 20 -22.88 4.78 16.81
CA PHE A 20 -23.28 4.07 18.02
C PHE A 20 -24.01 2.78 17.63
N SER A 21 -23.61 1.69 18.26
CA SER A 21 -24.30 0.40 18.22
C SER A 21 -24.79 0.08 19.63
N GLU A 22 -26.04 -0.37 19.77
CA GLU A 22 -26.62 -0.72 21.07
C GLU A 22 -25.80 -1.79 21.80
N ASN A 23 -25.27 -2.77 21.06
CA ASN A 23 -24.52 -3.90 21.63
C ASN A 23 -23.02 -3.64 21.79
N LEU A 24 -22.43 -2.77 20.96
CA LEU A 24 -20.98 -2.58 20.90
C LEU A 24 -20.53 -1.20 21.43
N GLY A 25 -21.47 -0.31 21.69
CA GLY A 25 -21.20 1.06 22.10
C GLY A 25 -20.76 1.95 20.94
N ARG A 26 -19.95 2.97 21.25
CA ARG A 26 -19.47 3.92 20.23
C ARG A 26 -18.31 3.32 19.41
N ALA A 27 -18.37 3.46 18.10
CA ALA A 27 -17.37 2.96 17.15
C ALA A 27 -15.97 3.55 17.40
N PRO A 28 -14.90 2.74 17.51
CA PRO A 28 -13.52 3.21 17.77
C PRO A 28 -12.77 3.65 16.50
N HIS A 29 -13.33 3.42 15.31
CA HIS A 29 -12.62 3.49 14.03
C HIS A 29 -11.96 4.85 13.71
N LYS A 30 -12.64 5.97 13.96
CA LYS A 30 -12.10 7.32 13.66
C LYS A 30 -10.87 7.66 14.50
N PRO A 31 -10.88 7.47 15.85
CA PRO A 31 -9.68 7.58 16.66
C PRO A 31 -8.50 6.72 16.15
N ILE A 32 -8.75 5.46 15.79
CA ILE A 32 -7.71 4.56 15.27
C ILE A 32 -7.10 5.10 13.95
N LEU A 33 -7.94 5.60 13.03
CA LEU A 33 -7.46 6.21 11.80
C LEU A 33 -6.60 7.46 12.05
N LEU A 34 -6.97 8.30 13.01
CA LEU A 34 -6.17 9.47 13.37
C LEU A 34 -4.83 9.09 13.98
N LEU A 35 -4.78 8.08 14.87
CA LEU A 35 -3.53 7.54 15.39
C LEU A 35 -2.61 7.06 14.25
N ALA A 36 -3.15 6.27 13.32
CA ALA A 36 -2.39 5.80 12.16
C ALA A 36 -1.81 6.95 11.33
N ILE A 37 -2.58 8.03 11.10
CA ILE A 37 -2.12 9.21 10.36
C ILE A 37 -1.00 9.94 11.12
N ILE A 38 -1.18 10.20 12.42
CA ILE A 38 -0.15 10.89 13.23
C ILE A 38 1.16 10.11 13.20
N GLN A 39 1.10 8.79 13.39
CA GLN A 39 2.26 7.91 13.35
C GLN A 39 2.95 7.93 11.98
N LEU A 40 2.19 7.92 10.88
CA LEU A 40 2.78 7.95 9.54
C LEU A 40 3.35 9.32 9.14
N ILE A 41 2.81 10.42 9.69
CA ILE A 41 3.44 11.74 9.60
C ILE A 41 4.77 11.71 10.38
N ALA A 42 4.78 11.16 11.59
CA ALA A 42 5.98 11.03 12.41
C ALA A 42 7.08 10.19 11.73
N LYS A 43 6.70 9.11 11.04
CA LYS A 43 7.61 8.26 10.24
C LYS A 43 8.06 8.91 8.92
N GLY A 44 7.54 10.09 8.57
CA GLY A 44 7.84 10.77 7.31
C GLY A 44 7.27 10.09 6.07
N VAL A 45 6.33 9.15 6.24
CA VAL A 45 5.60 8.50 5.14
C VAL A 45 4.58 9.46 4.54
N ILE A 46 3.80 10.13 5.40
CA ILE A 46 2.88 11.20 4.99
C ILE A 46 3.63 12.53 5.03
N LYS A 47 3.93 13.08 3.84
CA LYS A 47 4.75 14.29 3.68
C LYS A 47 3.94 15.56 3.35
N SER A 48 2.62 15.48 3.28
CA SER A 48 1.74 16.61 2.98
C SER A 48 0.42 16.51 3.73
N ASN A 49 -0.38 17.58 3.76
CA ASN A 49 -1.72 17.59 4.32
C ASN A 49 -2.75 16.79 3.48
N ARG A 50 -2.30 16.05 2.47
CA ARG A 50 -3.09 15.12 1.65
C ARG A 50 -2.83 13.70 2.12
N ILE A 51 -3.88 13.06 2.61
CA ILE A 51 -3.88 11.70 3.12
C ILE A 51 -4.36 10.78 2.01
N PHE A 52 -3.43 10.09 1.36
CA PHE A 52 -3.71 9.09 0.34
C PHE A 52 -4.05 7.74 0.98
N ILE A 53 -4.90 6.95 0.33
CA ILE A 53 -5.12 5.55 0.68
C ILE A 53 -3.94 4.76 0.12
N ILE A 54 -3.03 4.35 1.00
CA ILE A 54 -1.82 3.56 0.71
C ILE A 54 -1.75 2.36 1.66
N SER A 55 -0.96 1.34 1.34
CA SER A 55 -0.89 0.13 2.16
C SER A 55 -0.39 0.42 3.58
N GLU A 56 0.50 1.40 3.74
CA GLU A 56 1.05 1.81 5.03
C GLU A 56 -0.01 2.35 6.00
N ILE A 57 -1.00 3.13 5.52
CA ILE A 57 -2.06 3.66 6.41
C ILE A 57 -3.03 2.58 6.84
N ILE A 58 -3.28 1.59 5.98
CA ILE A 58 -4.11 0.43 6.32
C ILE A 58 -3.39 -0.46 7.33
N LEU A 59 -2.10 -0.75 7.11
CA LEU A 59 -1.28 -1.52 8.05
C LEU A 59 -1.17 -0.84 9.43
N ALA A 60 -0.93 0.47 9.46
CA ALA A 60 -0.91 1.24 10.70
C ALA A 60 -2.29 1.25 11.38
N PHE A 61 -3.38 1.36 10.62
CA PHE A 61 -4.74 1.25 11.15
C PHE A 61 -5.00 -0.12 11.76
N LYS A 62 -4.70 -1.21 11.03
CA LYS A 62 -4.89 -2.59 11.50
C LYS A 62 -4.05 -2.89 12.74
N GLN A 63 -2.80 -2.44 12.80
CA GLN A 63 -1.97 -2.59 14.00
C GLN A 63 -2.59 -1.90 15.21
N ASN A 64 -2.93 -0.62 15.09
CA ASN A 64 -3.54 0.14 16.20
C ASN A 64 -4.89 -0.47 16.62
N TRP A 65 -5.62 -1.06 15.66
CA TRP A 65 -6.87 -1.77 15.94
C TRP A 65 -6.63 -2.97 16.86
N GLU A 66 -5.71 -3.87 16.50
CA GLU A 66 -5.39 -5.07 17.31
C GLU A 66 -4.88 -4.72 18.71
N GLU A 67 -4.15 -3.60 18.83
CA GLU A 67 -3.61 -3.17 20.12
C GLU A 67 -4.67 -2.56 21.05
N LEU A 68 -5.59 -1.75 20.51
CA LEU A 68 -6.44 -0.87 21.32
C LEU A 68 -7.91 -1.27 21.37
N VAL A 69 -8.42 -2.01 20.38
CA VAL A 69 -9.85 -2.29 20.25
C VAL A 69 -10.21 -3.63 20.87
N GLN A 70 -10.88 -3.60 22.03
CA GLN A 70 -11.34 -4.79 22.75
C GLN A 70 -12.81 -5.14 22.50
N THR A 71 -13.54 -4.28 21.78
CA THR A 71 -14.96 -4.47 21.46
C THR A 71 -15.15 -5.38 20.25
N GLY A 72 -16.30 -6.06 20.12
CA GLY A 72 -16.65 -6.86 18.93
C GLY A 72 -17.00 -6.06 17.65
N HIS A 73 -16.50 -4.83 17.50
CA HIS A 73 -16.63 -4.10 16.23
C HIS A 73 -15.79 -4.77 15.15
N SER A 74 -16.22 -4.70 13.88
CA SER A 74 -15.40 -5.16 12.76
C SER A 74 -14.30 -4.17 12.41
N ARG A 75 -13.13 -4.68 12.04
CA ARG A 75 -11.95 -3.91 11.65
C ARG A 75 -12.06 -3.44 10.20
N ASN A 76 -12.90 -2.45 9.95
CA ASN A 76 -13.10 -1.89 8.61
C ASN A 76 -12.40 -0.53 8.47
N PHE A 77 -11.42 -0.42 7.54
CA PHE A 77 -10.72 0.85 7.28
C PHE A 77 -11.55 1.83 6.44
N SER A 78 -12.40 1.33 5.53
CA SER A 78 -13.09 2.16 4.54
C SER A 78 -14.05 3.15 5.19
N LEU A 79 -14.80 2.69 6.18
CA LEU A 79 -15.82 3.49 6.86
C LEU A 79 -15.25 4.70 7.61
N PRO A 80 -14.24 4.59 8.49
CA PRO A 80 -13.67 5.77 9.15
C PRO A 80 -13.09 6.75 8.13
N PHE A 81 -12.36 6.29 7.11
CA PHE A 81 -11.77 7.20 6.11
C PHE A 81 -12.84 8.03 5.40
N PHE A 82 -13.96 7.39 5.04
CA PHE A 82 -15.09 8.06 4.40
C PHE A 82 -15.86 8.99 5.35
N HIS A 83 -16.23 8.50 6.54
CA HIS A 83 -17.10 9.21 7.48
C HIS A 83 -16.38 10.28 8.28
N MET A 84 -15.05 10.37 8.22
CA MET A 84 -14.29 11.51 8.73
C MET A 84 -14.72 12.83 8.08
N ARG A 85 -15.40 12.82 6.93
CA ARG A 85 -16.01 14.02 6.31
C ARG A 85 -17.00 14.79 7.18
N SER A 86 -17.49 14.18 8.27
CA SER A 86 -18.32 14.89 9.26
C SER A 86 -17.49 15.75 10.21
N GLU A 87 -16.17 15.59 10.23
CA GLU A 87 -15.26 16.37 11.05
C GLU A 87 -14.82 17.63 10.29
N PRO A 88 -14.68 18.78 10.97
CA PRO A 88 -14.46 20.06 10.31
C PRO A 88 -13.09 20.23 9.65
N PHE A 89 -12.15 19.31 9.93
CA PHE A 89 -10.75 19.36 9.48
C PHE A 89 -10.44 18.31 8.42
N TRP A 90 -11.44 17.62 7.86
CA TRP A 90 -11.26 16.52 6.92
C TRP A 90 -12.14 16.69 5.68
N HIS A 91 -11.49 16.84 4.52
CA HIS A 91 -12.16 17.12 3.26
C HIS A 91 -11.85 16.02 2.24
N LEU A 92 -12.85 15.25 1.84
CA LEU A 92 -12.67 14.24 0.80
C LEU A 92 -12.53 14.91 -0.57
N VAL A 93 -11.46 14.58 -1.29
CA VAL A 93 -11.23 15.03 -2.66
C VAL A 93 -11.49 13.85 -3.61
N PRO A 94 -12.52 13.91 -4.46
CA PRO A 94 -12.78 12.84 -5.42
C PRO A 94 -11.72 12.80 -6.52
N LYS A 95 -11.57 11.63 -7.16
CA LYS A 95 -10.77 11.52 -8.39
C LYS A 95 -11.43 12.34 -9.51
N PRO A 96 -10.64 12.91 -10.46
CA PRO A 96 -11.21 13.66 -11.58
C PRO A 96 -12.29 12.86 -12.33
N GLY A 97 -13.46 13.46 -12.51
CA GLY A 97 -14.60 12.83 -13.19
C GLY A 97 -15.30 11.70 -12.42
N LYS A 98 -15.00 11.53 -11.13
CA LYS A 98 -15.70 10.58 -10.26
C LYS A 98 -16.62 11.33 -9.29
N ASP A 99 -17.86 10.85 -9.19
CA ASP A 99 -18.75 11.22 -8.11
C ASP A 99 -18.59 10.28 -6.93
N ILE A 100 -18.78 10.83 -5.72
CA ILE A 100 -18.82 10.02 -4.51
C ILE A 100 -20.19 9.35 -4.42
N VAL A 101 -20.32 8.19 -5.02
CA VAL A 101 -21.57 7.41 -4.98
C VAL A 101 -21.73 6.79 -3.60
N THR A 102 -22.84 7.10 -2.94
CA THR A 102 -23.17 6.53 -1.63
C THR A 102 -24.38 5.61 -1.70
N THR A 103 -24.43 4.65 -0.78
CA THR A 103 -25.63 3.87 -0.48
C THR A 103 -26.77 4.76 0.01
N SER A 104 -27.97 4.20 0.13
CA SER A 104 -29.13 4.88 0.75
C SER A 104 -28.85 5.37 2.18
N SER A 105 -27.98 4.68 2.91
CA SER A 105 -27.49 5.08 4.24
C SER A 105 -26.41 6.19 4.21
N LYS A 106 -26.17 6.80 3.04
CA LYS A 106 -25.14 7.83 2.82
C LYS A 106 -23.73 7.36 3.19
N SER A 107 -23.44 6.08 2.96
CA SER A 107 -22.13 5.45 3.22
C SER A 107 -21.48 4.95 1.93
N ILE A 108 -20.18 4.66 1.97
CA ILE A 108 -19.49 3.96 0.88
C ILE A 108 -19.80 2.46 0.93
N LYS A 109 -19.84 1.81 -0.25
CA LYS A 109 -20.27 0.41 -0.39
C LYS A 109 -19.17 -0.60 -0.04
N SER A 110 -17.93 -0.35 -0.47
CA SER A 110 -16.79 -1.26 -0.29
C SER A 110 -15.46 -0.48 -0.32
N PHE A 111 -14.37 -1.17 0.00
CA PHE A 111 -13.02 -0.62 -0.11
C PHE A 111 -12.68 -0.20 -1.54
N ASN A 112 -12.95 -1.03 -2.55
CA ASN A 112 -12.71 -0.65 -3.95
C ASN A 112 -13.52 0.58 -4.36
N ASN A 113 -14.80 0.67 -3.93
CA ASN A 113 -15.62 1.84 -4.21
C ASN A 113 -15.01 3.11 -3.59
N LEU A 114 -14.47 3.03 -2.37
CA LEU A 114 -13.75 4.13 -1.74
C LEU A 114 -12.51 4.51 -2.55
N ASN A 115 -11.64 3.53 -2.82
CA ASN A 115 -10.35 3.71 -3.47
C ASN A 115 -10.49 4.22 -4.92
N GLU A 116 -11.53 3.81 -5.65
CA GLU A 116 -11.80 4.28 -7.01
C GLU A 116 -12.44 5.66 -7.07
N SER A 117 -13.17 6.06 -6.03
CA SER A 117 -13.89 7.34 -6.01
C SER A 117 -13.07 8.48 -5.42
N ILE A 118 -12.25 8.20 -4.41
CA ILE A 118 -11.51 9.21 -3.65
C ILE A 118 -10.04 9.26 -4.09
N ALA A 119 -9.55 10.45 -4.41
CA ALA A 119 -8.14 10.67 -4.71
C ALA A 119 -7.30 10.70 -3.42
N PHE A 120 -7.77 11.47 -2.44
CA PHE A 120 -7.19 11.61 -1.10
C PHE A 120 -8.19 12.34 -0.20
N ALA A 121 -7.91 12.35 1.11
CA ALA A 121 -8.50 13.33 2.01
C ALA A 121 -7.52 14.48 2.25
N GLU A 122 -7.98 15.71 2.22
CA GLU A 122 -7.20 16.87 2.62
C GLU A 122 -7.55 17.23 4.07
N ILE A 123 -6.53 17.25 4.93
CA ILE A 123 -6.65 17.80 6.28
C ILE A 123 -6.25 19.28 6.28
N ASP A 124 -6.74 20.03 7.27
CA ASP A 124 -6.32 21.42 7.48
C ASP A 124 -4.79 21.56 7.47
N LYS A 125 -4.27 22.57 6.76
CA LYS A 125 -2.81 22.83 6.70
C LYS A 125 -2.22 23.10 8.08
N ASP A 126 -2.93 23.86 8.92
CA ASP A 126 -2.50 24.16 10.28
C ASP A 126 -2.42 22.89 11.15
N LEU A 127 -3.38 21.97 10.99
CA LEU A 127 -3.33 20.67 11.66
C LEU A 127 -2.12 19.87 11.17
N PHE A 128 -1.89 19.80 9.86
CA PHE A 128 -0.73 19.09 9.32
C PHE A 128 0.59 19.66 9.85
N PHE A 129 0.77 20.99 9.82
CA PHE A 129 1.98 21.64 10.37
C PHE A 129 2.16 21.38 11.87
N LEU A 130 1.07 21.38 12.65
CA LEU A 130 1.13 20.97 14.06
C LEU A 130 1.63 19.54 14.21
N LEU A 131 1.08 18.61 13.43
CA LEU A 131 1.44 17.18 13.47
C LEU A 131 2.84 16.88 12.93
N GLN A 132 3.55 17.83 12.32
CA GLN A 132 4.95 17.66 11.96
C GLN A 132 5.92 17.84 13.14
N LEU A 133 5.46 18.45 14.24
CA LEU A 133 6.28 18.67 15.44
C LEU A 133 6.20 17.45 16.39
N PRO A 134 7.32 16.83 16.80
CA PRO A 134 7.32 15.63 17.63
C PRO A 134 6.54 15.76 18.95
N GLU A 135 6.64 16.90 19.62
CA GLU A 135 5.93 17.19 20.86
C GLU A 135 4.40 17.20 20.68
N ASN A 136 3.93 17.70 19.54
CA ASN A 136 2.51 17.73 19.23
C ASN A 136 2.01 16.35 18.78
N GLN A 137 2.84 15.57 18.07
CA GLN A 137 2.49 14.18 17.72
C GLN A 137 2.22 13.37 19.00
N LEU A 138 3.13 13.44 19.97
CA LEU A 138 2.98 12.77 21.26
C LEU A 138 1.73 13.28 22.01
N TRP A 139 1.52 14.59 22.03
CA TRP A 139 0.34 15.20 22.65
C TRP A 139 -0.96 14.68 22.05
N PHE A 140 -1.12 14.71 20.72
CA PHE A 140 -2.35 14.29 20.06
C PHE A 140 -2.58 12.77 20.14
N GLU A 141 -1.51 11.95 20.14
CA GLU A 141 -1.63 10.51 20.41
C GLU A 141 -2.16 10.26 21.82
N GLN A 142 -1.52 10.84 22.85
CA GLN A 142 -1.98 10.72 24.23
C GLN A 142 -3.43 11.20 24.40
N LEU A 143 -3.78 12.31 23.75
CA LEU A 143 -5.13 12.86 23.76
C LEU A 143 -6.18 11.86 23.25
N LEU A 144 -5.88 11.16 22.14
CA LEU A 144 -6.77 10.16 21.55
C LEU A 144 -6.86 8.92 22.46
N ILE A 145 -5.75 8.46 23.02
CA ILE A 145 -5.73 7.34 23.96
C ILE A 145 -6.55 7.65 25.21
N GLU A 146 -6.33 8.79 25.85
CA GLU A 146 -7.08 9.19 27.06
C GLU A 146 -8.58 9.35 26.79
N ALA A 147 -8.94 9.92 25.64
CA ALA A 147 -10.34 10.20 25.31
C ALA A 147 -11.13 8.94 24.89
N PHE A 148 -10.46 7.97 24.24
CA PHE A 148 -11.16 6.88 23.55
C PHE A 148 -10.73 5.47 23.99
N PHE A 149 -9.56 5.32 24.58
CA PHE A 149 -8.96 4.05 25.00
C PHE A 149 -8.37 4.16 26.42
N PRO A 150 -9.16 4.57 27.43
CA PRO A 150 -8.63 4.93 28.75
C PRO A 150 -7.92 3.79 29.48
N ASP A 151 -8.28 2.55 29.19
CA ASP A 151 -7.64 1.35 29.76
C ASP A 151 -6.18 1.19 29.33
N PHE A 152 -5.79 1.82 28.21
CA PHE A 152 -4.44 1.77 27.66
C PHE A 152 -3.59 2.99 28.01
N ARG A 153 -4.12 3.99 28.72
CA ARG A 153 -3.43 5.27 28.97
C ARG A 153 -2.03 5.16 29.56
N ASN A 154 -1.77 4.13 30.39
CA ASN A 154 -0.50 3.94 31.07
C ASN A 154 0.44 2.96 30.34
N ASN A 155 -0.08 2.20 29.37
CA ASN A 155 0.62 1.06 28.76
C ASN A 155 0.73 1.17 27.23
N TYR A 156 0.12 2.19 26.62
CA TYR A 156 0.22 2.42 25.18
C TYR A 156 1.66 2.75 24.79
N LEU A 157 2.21 1.98 23.85
CA LEU A 157 3.54 2.20 23.30
C LEU A 157 3.43 2.20 21.79
N ARG A 158 3.83 3.31 21.15
CA ARG A 158 3.87 3.41 19.70
C ARG A 158 4.75 2.29 19.11
N GLN A 159 4.13 1.42 18.31
CA GLN A 159 4.84 0.35 17.62
C GLN A 159 5.38 0.82 16.26
N ASP A 160 6.68 0.61 16.06
CA ASP A 160 7.31 0.87 14.76
C ASP A 160 7.25 -0.32 13.80
N ASN A 161 7.12 -1.54 14.34
CA ASN A 161 7.00 -2.78 13.59
C ASN A 161 5.55 -3.28 13.58
N TYR A 162 4.99 -3.50 12.39
CA TYR A 162 3.65 -4.02 12.21
C TYR A 162 3.68 -5.54 12.01
N TYR A 163 2.95 -6.29 12.85
CA TYR A 163 2.92 -7.76 12.78
C TYR A 163 2.44 -8.23 11.40
N GLU A 164 1.35 -7.63 10.91
CA GLU A 164 0.80 -7.97 9.60
C GLU A 164 1.73 -7.62 8.44
N GLU A 165 2.46 -6.50 8.52
CA GLU A 165 3.47 -6.15 7.51
C GLU A 165 4.54 -7.24 7.44
N ASN A 166 5.04 -7.70 8.61
CA ASN A 166 6.04 -8.77 8.69
C ASN A 166 5.48 -10.12 8.21
N LYS A 167 4.23 -10.44 8.55
CA LYS A 167 3.54 -11.65 8.10
C LYS A 167 3.46 -11.66 6.56
N ILE A 168 2.84 -10.66 5.95
CA ILE A 168 2.68 -10.57 4.49
C ILE A 168 4.03 -10.56 3.78
N LYS A 169 5.01 -9.83 4.32
CA LYS A 169 6.37 -9.81 3.76
C LYS A 169 7.01 -11.20 3.79
N ASN A 170 6.82 -11.96 4.88
CA ASN A 170 7.30 -13.33 4.97
C ASN A 170 6.63 -14.25 3.95
N GLU A 171 5.31 -14.12 3.77
CA GLU A 171 4.55 -14.86 2.77
C GLU A 171 5.09 -14.60 1.35
N ILE A 172 5.27 -13.33 0.99
CA ILE A 172 5.85 -12.93 -0.31
C ILE A 172 7.25 -13.54 -0.51
N LEU A 173 8.11 -13.50 0.50
CA LEU A 173 9.52 -13.86 0.34
C LEU A 173 9.80 -15.37 0.43
N ASN A 174 8.98 -16.11 1.15
CA ASN A 174 9.33 -17.45 1.60
C ASN A 174 8.27 -18.52 1.31
N GLU A 175 7.04 -18.16 0.95
CA GLU A 175 6.02 -19.17 0.66
C GLU A 175 6.16 -19.75 -0.75
N PRO A 176 5.95 -21.06 -0.91
CA PRO A 176 5.73 -21.67 -2.21
C PRO A 176 4.49 -21.07 -2.88
N LYS A 177 4.56 -20.90 -4.19
CA LYS A 177 3.48 -20.36 -5.03
C LYS A 177 2.13 -21.06 -4.80
N GLU A 178 2.10 -22.40 -4.74
CA GLU A 178 0.86 -23.15 -4.58
C GLU A 178 0.20 -22.87 -3.23
N TYR A 179 1.02 -22.72 -2.17
CA TYR A 179 0.52 -22.39 -0.84
C TYR A 179 -0.05 -20.97 -0.83
N TYR A 180 0.67 -20.00 -1.40
CA TYR A 180 0.22 -18.62 -1.50
C TYR A 180 -1.12 -18.52 -2.25
N GLN A 181 -1.24 -19.19 -3.41
CA GLN A 181 -2.46 -19.20 -4.21
C GLN A 181 -3.66 -19.79 -3.44
N ASN A 182 -3.44 -20.90 -2.73
CA ASN A 182 -4.49 -21.50 -1.89
C ASN A 182 -4.89 -20.56 -0.75
N HIS A 183 -3.93 -19.86 -0.13
CA HIS A 183 -4.23 -18.88 0.91
C HIS A 183 -5.09 -17.72 0.36
N ILE A 184 -4.77 -17.19 -0.82
CA ILE A 184 -5.60 -16.16 -1.46
C ILE A 184 -7.01 -16.67 -1.78
N ALA A 185 -7.15 -17.93 -2.20
CA ALA A 185 -8.45 -18.54 -2.44
C ALA A 185 -9.27 -18.68 -1.14
N GLU A 186 -8.64 -19.14 -0.06
CA GLU A 186 -9.28 -19.25 1.26
C GLU A 186 -9.73 -17.88 1.79
N LEU A 187 -8.89 -16.84 1.66
CA LEU A 187 -9.24 -15.47 2.04
C LEU A 187 -10.45 -14.96 1.25
N ARG A 188 -10.55 -15.29 -0.04
CA ARG A 188 -11.68 -14.92 -0.89
C ARG A 188 -12.99 -15.58 -0.45
N GLU A 189 -12.93 -16.81 0.05
CA GLU A 189 -14.10 -17.55 0.52
C GLU A 189 -14.54 -17.16 1.93
N THR A 190 -13.58 -16.78 2.79
CA THR A 190 -13.83 -16.55 4.22
C THR A 190 -14.06 -15.08 4.59
N LEU A 191 -13.46 -14.14 3.87
CA LEU A 191 -13.61 -12.71 4.16
C LEU A 191 -14.82 -12.12 3.46
N GLU A 192 -15.43 -11.13 4.13
CA GLU A 192 -16.39 -10.23 3.48
C GLU A 192 -15.71 -9.49 2.31
N GLN A 193 -16.50 -9.18 1.27
CA GLN A 193 -15.96 -8.61 0.03
C GLN A 193 -15.04 -7.41 0.29
N SER A 194 -15.46 -6.46 1.13
CA SER A 194 -14.67 -5.24 1.40
C SER A 194 -13.35 -5.53 2.11
N ASP A 195 -13.30 -6.56 2.96
CA ASP A 195 -12.12 -6.90 3.73
C ASP A 195 -11.12 -7.67 2.85
N PHE A 196 -11.62 -8.52 1.94
CA PHE A 196 -10.79 -9.14 0.90
C PHE A 196 -10.18 -8.10 -0.05
N GLU A 197 -10.97 -7.10 -0.50
CA GLU A 197 -10.48 -6.01 -1.33
C GLU A 197 -9.33 -5.22 -0.65
N GLU A 198 -9.48 -4.94 0.65
CA GLU A 198 -8.47 -4.30 1.47
C GLU A 198 -7.20 -5.16 1.61
N GLU A 199 -7.36 -6.47 1.80
CA GLU A 199 -6.26 -7.43 1.92
C GLU A 199 -5.41 -7.51 0.64
N ILE A 200 -6.06 -7.61 -0.53
CA ILE A 200 -5.38 -7.61 -1.83
C ILE A 200 -4.65 -6.29 -2.07
N PHE A 201 -5.25 -5.17 -1.70
CA PHE A 201 -4.61 -3.86 -1.83
C PHE A 201 -3.33 -3.74 -0.98
N VAL A 202 -3.38 -4.22 0.27
CA VAL A 202 -2.20 -4.22 1.15
C VAL A 202 -1.09 -5.11 0.58
N ARG A 203 -1.40 -6.34 0.18
CA ARG A 203 -0.45 -7.30 -0.41
C ARG A 203 0.22 -6.77 -1.66
N GLY A 204 -0.55 -6.20 -2.58
CA GLY A 204 -0.01 -5.60 -3.80
C GLY A 204 0.93 -4.41 -3.54
N GLY A 205 0.65 -3.60 -2.51
CA GLY A 205 1.58 -2.54 -2.09
C GLY A 205 2.85 -3.09 -1.46
N MET A 206 2.74 -4.15 -0.65
CA MET A 206 3.89 -4.83 -0.08
C MET A 206 4.77 -5.50 -1.14
N PHE A 207 4.18 -6.11 -2.17
CA PHE A 207 4.91 -6.62 -3.33
C PHE A 207 5.70 -5.50 -4.03
N LYS A 208 5.05 -4.37 -4.32
CA LYS A 208 5.66 -3.19 -4.95
C LYS A 208 6.82 -2.57 -4.18
N LYS A 209 6.87 -2.79 -2.87
CA LYS A 209 7.98 -2.35 -1.99
C LYS A 209 9.06 -3.43 -1.85
N THR A 210 8.65 -4.70 -1.83
CA THR A 210 9.54 -5.84 -1.54
C THR A 210 10.41 -6.20 -2.74
N ILE A 211 9.83 -6.27 -3.95
CA ILE A 211 10.57 -6.66 -5.15
C ILE A 211 11.72 -5.70 -5.47
N PRO A 212 11.52 -4.36 -5.59
CA PRO A 212 12.65 -3.44 -5.80
C PRO A 212 13.76 -3.59 -4.76
N LYS A 213 13.38 -3.81 -3.50
CA LYS A 213 14.34 -3.93 -2.40
C LYS A 213 15.25 -5.16 -2.54
N ILE A 214 14.75 -6.32 -2.99
CA ILE A 214 15.57 -7.52 -3.17
C ILE A 214 16.53 -7.43 -4.37
N TYR A 215 16.25 -6.54 -5.32
CA TYR A 215 17.14 -6.16 -6.41
C TYR A 215 17.99 -4.92 -6.08
N ASP A 216 18.07 -4.52 -4.80
CA ASP A 216 18.79 -3.33 -4.34
C ASP A 216 18.44 -2.06 -5.16
N TYR A 217 17.14 -1.89 -5.42
CA TYR A 217 16.55 -0.81 -6.21
C TYR A 217 17.18 -0.64 -7.60
N THR A 218 17.60 -1.75 -8.20
CA THR A 218 18.26 -1.80 -9.51
C THR A 218 17.39 -2.51 -10.53
N CYS A 219 17.27 -1.94 -11.73
CA CYS A 219 16.57 -2.61 -12.82
C CYS A 219 17.35 -3.86 -13.26
N CYS A 220 16.72 -5.03 -13.23
CA CYS A 220 17.40 -6.29 -13.49
C CYS A 220 17.94 -6.41 -14.93
N ILE A 221 17.31 -5.75 -15.91
CA ILE A 221 17.75 -5.76 -17.31
C ILE A 221 18.80 -4.68 -17.58
N SER A 222 18.48 -3.41 -17.29
CA SER A 222 19.36 -2.29 -17.67
C SER A 222 20.53 -2.08 -16.71
N GLY A 223 20.38 -2.45 -15.44
CA GLY A 223 21.29 -2.05 -14.36
C GLY A 223 21.04 -0.62 -13.86
N LEU A 224 19.97 0.05 -14.29
CA LEU A 224 19.62 1.39 -13.80
C LEU A 224 19.39 1.35 -12.28
N LYS A 225 20.20 2.11 -11.55
CA LYS A 225 20.05 2.38 -10.12
C LYS A 225 20.15 3.88 -9.87
N ILE A 226 19.12 4.46 -9.25
CA ILE A 226 19.10 5.88 -8.89
C ILE A 226 18.78 5.98 -7.41
N ASN A 227 19.74 6.51 -6.65
CA ASN A 227 19.55 6.79 -5.23
C ASN A 227 19.15 8.26 -5.05
N SER A 228 18.07 8.50 -4.33
CA SER A 228 17.61 9.85 -3.98
C SER A 228 17.64 10.05 -2.47
N THR A 229 18.02 11.25 -2.03
CA THR A 229 17.91 11.65 -0.62
C THR A 229 16.47 11.67 -0.12
N GLN A 230 15.48 11.67 -1.02
CA GLN A 230 14.05 11.70 -0.69
C GLN A 230 13.40 10.31 -0.56
N ASN A 231 14.18 9.23 -0.53
CA ASN A 231 13.71 7.83 -0.49
C ASN A 231 12.73 7.52 -1.64
N VAL A 232 13.04 8.02 -2.84
CA VAL A 232 12.27 7.80 -4.07
C VAL A 232 12.92 6.69 -4.87
N GLN A 233 12.16 5.66 -5.22
CA GLN A 233 12.60 4.58 -6.10
C GLN A 233 12.34 4.93 -7.57
N MET A 234 13.26 4.54 -8.45
CA MET A 234 13.18 4.76 -9.91
C MET A 234 12.99 3.45 -10.70
N VAL A 235 12.67 2.38 -9.97
CA VAL A 235 12.34 1.06 -10.51
C VAL A 235 11.05 0.59 -9.87
N ASP A 236 10.30 -0.21 -10.61
CA ASP A 236 9.01 -0.75 -10.23
C ASP A 236 9.11 -2.26 -10.05
N ALA A 237 8.26 -2.81 -9.19
CA ALA A 237 7.97 -4.24 -9.22
C ALA A 237 7.12 -4.55 -10.46
N CYS A 238 7.55 -5.52 -11.25
CA CYS A 238 6.81 -6.08 -12.37
C CYS A 238 6.48 -7.53 -12.03
N HIS A 239 5.20 -7.90 -12.16
CA HIS A 239 4.80 -9.30 -12.15
C HIS A 239 5.21 -9.94 -13.47
N ILE A 240 5.81 -11.11 -13.42
CA ILE A 240 6.12 -11.90 -14.64
C ILE A 240 4.82 -12.51 -15.18
N TYR A 241 4.04 -13.11 -14.28
CA TYR A 241 2.69 -13.60 -14.53
C TYR A 241 1.69 -12.73 -13.75
N PRO A 242 0.89 -11.87 -14.43
CA PRO A 242 0.02 -10.89 -13.77
C PRO A 242 -0.85 -11.46 -12.65
N PHE A 243 -0.85 -10.77 -11.50
CA PHE A 243 -1.60 -11.17 -10.30
C PHE A 243 -3.09 -11.42 -10.59
N SER A 244 -3.71 -10.64 -11.48
CA SER A 244 -5.13 -10.79 -11.85
C SER A 244 -5.47 -12.15 -12.47
N ILE A 245 -4.46 -12.90 -12.92
CA ILE A 245 -4.61 -14.24 -13.50
C ILE A 245 -3.99 -15.29 -12.57
N SER A 246 -2.80 -15.02 -12.03
CA SER A 246 -2.04 -15.98 -11.22
C SER A 246 -2.44 -16.03 -9.75
N ASN A 247 -2.98 -14.94 -9.19
CA ASN A 247 -3.12 -14.71 -7.75
C ASN A 247 -1.81 -14.99 -6.97
N ASP A 248 -0.68 -14.62 -7.56
CA ASP A 248 0.67 -14.92 -7.05
C ASP A 248 1.48 -13.64 -6.89
N ASP A 249 1.65 -13.18 -5.64
CA ASP A 249 2.59 -12.12 -5.26
C ASP A 249 3.87 -12.71 -4.63
N THR A 250 4.17 -14.01 -4.82
CA THR A 250 5.44 -14.56 -4.33
C THR A 250 6.62 -13.94 -5.06
N VAL A 251 7.76 -13.90 -4.38
CA VAL A 251 8.97 -13.24 -4.83
C VAL A 251 9.47 -13.75 -6.18
N THR A 252 9.30 -15.04 -6.46
CA THR A 252 9.73 -15.65 -7.74
C THR A 252 8.87 -15.20 -8.93
N ASN A 253 7.71 -14.61 -8.69
CA ASN A 253 6.88 -13.99 -9.73
C ASN A 253 7.19 -12.50 -9.94
N GLY A 254 8.22 -11.96 -9.27
CA GLY A 254 8.57 -10.54 -9.30
C GLY A 254 9.97 -10.26 -9.87
N ILE A 255 10.05 -9.24 -10.72
CA ILE A 255 11.30 -8.64 -11.20
C ILE A 255 11.28 -7.12 -11.01
N ALA A 256 12.43 -6.51 -10.77
CA ALA A 256 12.55 -5.05 -10.70
C ALA A 256 12.92 -4.46 -12.07
N LEU A 257 12.06 -3.60 -12.62
CA LEU A 257 12.28 -2.99 -13.95
C LEU A 257 12.24 -1.46 -13.88
N SER A 258 12.99 -0.79 -14.76
CA SER A 258 12.79 0.64 -14.99
C SER A 258 11.45 0.87 -15.71
N PRO A 259 10.79 2.03 -15.54
CA PRO A 259 9.45 2.25 -16.12
C PRO A 259 9.33 1.98 -17.62
N THR A 260 10.39 2.28 -18.40
CA THR A 260 10.44 1.99 -19.84
C THR A 260 10.49 0.50 -20.12
N LEU A 261 11.34 -0.25 -19.41
CA LEU A 261 11.48 -1.69 -19.59
C LEU A 261 10.29 -2.45 -19.03
N HIS A 262 9.68 -1.97 -17.94
CA HIS A 262 8.43 -2.49 -17.41
C HIS A 262 7.33 -2.43 -18.47
N ARG A 263 7.15 -1.26 -19.10
CA ARG A 263 6.20 -1.12 -20.21
C ARG A 263 6.53 -2.02 -21.40
N ALA A 264 7.80 -2.13 -21.77
CA ALA A 264 8.23 -2.97 -22.88
C ALA A 264 7.97 -4.46 -22.60
N PHE A 265 8.16 -4.89 -21.35
CA PHE A 265 7.88 -6.24 -20.88
C PHE A 265 6.37 -6.52 -20.93
N ASP A 266 5.54 -5.68 -20.29
CA ASP A 266 4.07 -5.80 -20.28
C ASP A 266 3.43 -5.80 -21.68
N ARG A 267 4.10 -5.16 -22.65
CA ARG A 267 3.64 -5.06 -24.04
C ARG A 267 4.25 -6.12 -24.96
N GLY A 268 5.01 -7.07 -24.43
CA GLY A 268 5.58 -8.17 -25.19
C GLY A 268 6.75 -7.80 -26.10
N LEU A 269 7.30 -6.60 -25.96
CA LEU A 269 8.46 -6.13 -26.73
C LEU A 269 9.78 -6.69 -26.17
N VAL A 270 9.81 -6.97 -24.87
CA VAL A 270 10.95 -7.56 -24.17
C VAL A 270 10.44 -8.74 -23.37
N THR A 271 11.22 -9.81 -23.31
CA THR A 271 10.99 -10.92 -22.39
C THR A 271 12.31 -11.47 -21.85
N ILE A 272 12.21 -12.44 -20.95
CA ILE A 272 13.35 -13.14 -20.35
C ILE A 272 13.13 -14.65 -20.56
N ASN A 273 14.11 -15.33 -21.13
CA ASN A 273 14.01 -16.78 -21.36
C ASN A 273 14.34 -17.58 -20.08
N SER A 274 14.20 -18.91 -20.13
CA SER A 274 14.47 -19.77 -18.96
C SER A 274 15.94 -19.81 -18.50
N ASP A 275 16.88 -19.30 -19.31
CA ASP A 275 18.29 -19.14 -18.94
C ASP A 275 18.59 -17.75 -18.36
N PHE A 276 17.53 -16.97 -18.10
CA PHE A 276 17.58 -15.58 -17.64
C PHE A 276 18.27 -14.61 -18.60
N LEU A 277 18.26 -14.92 -19.89
CA LEU A 277 18.70 -14.04 -20.96
C LEU A 277 17.53 -13.21 -21.49
N VAL A 278 17.76 -11.93 -21.70
CA VAL A 278 16.81 -11.02 -22.32
C VAL A 278 16.62 -11.40 -23.79
N ARG A 279 15.37 -11.28 -24.25
CA ARG A 279 14.95 -11.44 -25.64
C ARG A 279 14.11 -10.25 -26.06
N ILE A 280 14.36 -9.75 -27.25
CA ILE A 280 13.72 -8.58 -27.83
C ILE A 280 12.84 -9.04 -28.99
N SER A 281 11.63 -8.49 -29.08
CA SER A 281 10.72 -8.82 -30.17
C SER A 281 11.34 -8.41 -31.51
N PRO A 282 11.29 -9.27 -32.55
CA PRO A 282 11.79 -8.92 -33.87
C PRO A 282 10.91 -7.88 -34.58
N THR A 283 9.77 -7.49 -33.99
CA THR A 283 8.91 -6.40 -34.47
C THR A 283 9.46 -5.01 -34.16
N ILE A 284 10.55 -4.92 -33.39
CA ILE A 284 11.16 -3.64 -33.00
C ILE A 284 12.10 -3.13 -34.09
N GLU A 285 11.88 -1.88 -34.50
CA GLU A 285 12.79 -1.09 -35.31
C GLU A 285 13.30 0.09 -34.47
N ASP A 286 14.50 -0.02 -33.88
CA ASP A 286 15.05 0.98 -32.95
C ASP A 286 16.45 1.48 -33.30
N GLU A 287 16.91 1.24 -34.52
CA GLU A 287 18.25 1.58 -35.03
C GLU A 287 18.63 3.05 -34.85
N ASN A 288 17.65 3.95 -34.89
CA ASN A 288 17.83 5.40 -34.73
C ASN A 288 17.58 5.90 -33.29
N SER A 289 17.22 5.01 -32.36
CA SER A 289 16.99 5.37 -30.96
C SER A 289 18.32 5.56 -30.24
N SER A 290 18.42 6.57 -29.38
CA SER A 290 19.59 6.73 -28.49
C SER A 290 19.63 5.69 -27.36
N PHE A 291 18.51 5.01 -27.12
CA PHE A 291 18.37 3.96 -26.11
C PHE A 291 17.62 2.77 -26.72
N PRO A 292 18.25 2.03 -27.63
CA PRO A 292 17.60 0.91 -28.29
C PRO A 292 17.38 -0.24 -27.29
N LEU A 293 16.21 -0.87 -27.36
CA LEU A 293 15.90 -2.10 -26.64
C LEU A 293 16.74 -3.27 -27.18
N SER A 294 17.05 -3.26 -28.48
CA SER A 294 17.91 -4.25 -29.13
C SER A 294 19.30 -4.36 -28.50
N ALA A 295 19.80 -3.31 -27.83
CA ALA A 295 21.05 -3.36 -27.07
C ALA A 295 21.01 -4.30 -25.84
N PHE A 296 19.83 -4.73 -25.41
CA PHE A 296 19.67 -5.71 -24.33
C PHE A 296 19.50 -7.14 -24.84
N GLU A 297 19.42 -7.38 -26.16
CA GLU A 297 19.29 -8.74 -26.71
C GLU A 297 20.42 -9.65 -26.21
N GLY A 298 20.06 -10.82 -25.70
CA GLY A 298 21.01 -11.79 -25.17
C GLY A 298 21.70 -11.40 -23.87
N LYS A 299 21.37 -10.26 -23.25
CA LYS A 299 21.96 -9.84 -21.97
C LYS A 299 21.44 -10.74 -20.84
N GLN A 300 22.35 -11.20 -19.97
CA GLN A 300 21.98 -11.83 -18.70
C GLN A 300 21.39 -10.79 -17.75
N ILE A 301 20.21 -11.05 -17.18
CA ILE A 301 19.65 -10.16 -16.16
C ILE A 301 20.45 -10.26 -14.85
N LEU A 302 20.43 -9.18 -14.07
CA LEU A 302 20.84 -9.22 -12.67
C LEU A 302 19.80 -10.02 -11.88
N LEU A 303 20.26 -11.00 -11.12
CA LEU A 303 19.43 -11.80 -10.24
C LEU A 303 19.56 -11.28 -8.80
N PRO A 304 18.56 -11.53 -7.92
CA PRO A 304 18.70 -11.25 -6.50
C PRO A 304 19.88 -11.98 -5.88
N GLU A 305 20.39 -11.52 -4.73
CA GLU A 305 21.50 -12.20 -4.03
C GLU A 305 21.14 -13.61 -3.54
N ASN A 306 19.86 -13.86 -3.27
CA ASN A 306 19.35 -15.14 -2.79
C ASN A 306 18.76 -15.95 -3.96
N GLU A 307 19.28 -17.16 -4.19
CA GLU A 307 18.82 -18.07 -5.25
C GLU A 307 17.34 -18.45 -5.12
N ASN A 308 16.81 -18.51 -3.89
CA ASN A 308 15.39 -18.80 -3.65
C ASN A 308 14.46 -17.69 -4.14
N TRP A 309 15.00 -16.51 -4.47
CA TRP A 309 14.25 -15.37 -4.98
C TRP A 309 14.36 -15.23 -6.51
N PHE A 310 14.99 -16.18 -7.18
CA PHE A 310 15.13 -16.12 -8.64
C PHE A 310 13.76 -16.17 -9.33
N PRO A 311 13.62 -15.50 -10.48
CA PRO A 311 12.40 -15.56 -11.27
C PRO A 311 12.01 -17.00 -11.61
N SER A 312 10.73 -17.33 -11.45
CA SER A 312 10.21 -18.66 -11.73
C SER A 312 10.35 -18.98 -13.22
N PRO A 313 11.02 -20.09 -13.61
CA PRO A 313 11.10 -20.52 -15.01
C PRO A 313 9.73 -20.77 -15.63
N GLU A 314 8.73 -21.16 -14.82
CA GLU A 314 7.36 -21.38 -15.26
C GLU A 314 6.65 -20.06 -15.58
N ALA A 315 6.80 -19.05 -14.70
CA ALA A 315 6.26 -17.72 -14.95
C ALA A 315 6.89 -17.10 -16.21
N LEU A 316 8.21 -17.25 -16.38
CA LEU A 316 8.92 -16.79 -17.58
C LEU A 316 8.41 -17.49 -18.85
N LYS A 317 8.23 -18.81 -18.80
CA LYS A 317 7.64 -19.58 -19.92
C LYS A 317 6.23 -19.12 -20.26
N TRP A 318 5.41 -18.82 -19.25
CA TRP A 318 4.08 -18.25 -19.45
C TRP A 318 4.17 -16.91 -20.19
N HIS A 319 5.01 -15.98 -19.73
CA HIS A 319 5.17 -14.67 -20.36
C HIS A 319 5.66 -14.79 -21.83
N ASN A 320 6.64 -15.67 -22.07
CA ASN A 320 7.16 -15.96 -23.40
C ASN A 320 6.11 -16.51 -24.37
N ARG A 321 5.08 -17.18 -23.86
CA ARG A 321 4.02 -17.79 -24.68
C ARG A 321 2.82 -16.87 -24.90
N GLU A 322 2.40 -16.18 -23.85
CA GLU A 322 1.13 -15.44 -23.84
C GLU A 322 1.30 -13.94 -24.12
N VAL A 323 2.48 -13.37 -23.86
CA VAL A 323 2.71 -11.92 -23.92
C VAL A 323 3.74 -11.55 -24.98
N PHE A 324 4.85 -12.27 -25.06
CA PHE A 324 5.95 -11.94 -25.97
C PHE A 324 5.51 -12.00 -27.44
N ILE A 325 5.85 -10.95 -28.19
CA ILE A 325 5.49 -10.80 -29.61
C ILE A 325 6.64 -11.33 -30.47
N LEU A 326 6.34 -12.30 -31.33
CA LEU A 326 7.26 -12.85 -32.34
C LEU A 326 7.10 -12.19 -33.71
#